data_AF-A0A516WWV4-F1
#
_entry.id   AF-A0A516WWV4-F1
#
_cell.length_a   1.000
_cell.length_b   1.000
_cell.length_c   1.000
_cell.angle_alpha   90.00
_cell.angle_beta   90.00
_cell.angle_gamma   90.00
#
_symmetry.space_group_name_H-M   'P 1'
#
loop_
_entity.id
_entity.type
_entity.pdbx_description
1 polymer ?
#
loop_
_entity_poly.entity_id
_entity_poly.type
_entity_poly.pdbx_seq_one_letter_code
_entity_poly.pdbx_strand_id
1 'polypeptide(L)' 'MEQILIRNLPAGTKAALRARAEQHHRSVEAEVRDILGEALEREPVTLVDLLSTDEGADIEFEPERLGVTARTAQL' A
#
# COMPACT_ATOMS: atom_id res chain seq x y z
N MET A 1 12.15 -2.57 26.63
CA MET A 1 11.38 -1.35 26.32
C MET A 1 12.08 -0.70 25.15
N GLU A 2 11.42 -0.62 24.00
CA GLU A 2 12.00 -0.04 22.79
C GLU A 2 11.44 1.36 22.58
N GLN A 3 12.28 2.30 22.12
CA GLN A 3 11.92 3.71 21.97
C GLN A 3 12.56 4.29 20.70
N ILE A 4 11.80 5.14 20.01
CA ILE A 4 12.25 5.87 18.82
C ILE A 4 12.02 7.36 19.04
N LEU A 5 13.00 8.20 18.66
CA LEU A 5 12.87 9.66 18.66
C LEU A 5 12.78 10.17 17.21
N ILE A 6 11.62 10.68 16.83
CA ILE A 6 11.41 11.30 15.51
C ILE A 6 11.76 12.79 15.61
N ARG A 7 12.90 13.18 15.01
CA ARG A 7 13.33 14.58 14.90
C ARG A 7 12.83 15.17 13.58
N ASN A 8 12.69 16.50 13.54
CA ASN A 8 12.28 17.25 12.35
C ASN A 8 10.94 16.77 11.76
N LEU A 9 9.99 16.41 12.62
CA LEU A 9 8.66 16.03 12.19
C LEU A 9 8.02 17.19 11.40
N PRO A 10 7.41 16.93 10.22
CA PRO A 10 6.77 17.98 9.45
C PRO A 10 5.80 18.80 10.28
N ALA A 11 5.71 20.10 9.96
CA ALA A 11 4.82 21.00 10.68
C ALA A 11 3.38 20.49 10.61
N GLY A 12 2.69 20.48 11.75
CA GLY A 12 1.31 20.03 11.86
C GLY A 12 1.12 18.52 12.09
N THR A 13 2.11 17.66 11.80
CA THR A 13 1.95 16.20 11.97
C THR A 13 1.66 15.81 13.42
N LYS A 14 2.33 16.45 14.40
CA LYS A 14 2.05 16.20 15.83
C LYS A 14 0.63 16.61 16.23
N ALA A 15 0.10 17.68 15.64
CA ALA A 15 -1.27 18.12 15.90
C ALA A 15 -2.28 17.14 15.29
N ALA A 16 -2.03 16.66 14.07
CA ALA A 16 -2.85 15.61 13.45
C ALA A 16 -2.85 14.30 14.26
N LEU A 17 -1.67 13.85 14.71
CA LEU A 17 -1.56 12.67 15.58
C LEU A 17 -2.32 12.85 16.90
N ARG A 18 -2.30 14.07 17.49
CA ARG A 18 -3.07 14.36 18.69
C ARG A 18 -4.57 14.30 18.44
N ALA A 19 -5.05 14.93 17.38
CA ALA A 19 -6.47 14.90 17.03
C ALA A 19 -6.96 13.47 16.78
N ARG A 20 -6.16 12.63 16.10
CA ARG A 20 -6.49 11.21 15.88
C ARG A 20 -6.49 10.41 17.18
N ALA A 21 -5.50 10.62 18.06
CA ALA A 21 -5.45 9.96 19.36
C ALA A 21 -6.66 10.31 20.24
N GLU A 22 -7.12 11.57 20.20
CA GLU A 22 -8.35 12.01 20.88
C GLU A 22 -9.59 11.30 20.33
N GLN A 23 -9.72 11.17 19.01
CA GLN A 23 -10.82 10.44 18.35
C GLN A 23 -10.83 8.95 18.74
N HIS A 24 -9.65 8.34 18.88
CA HIS A 24 -9.49 6.94 19.26
C HIS A 24 -9.45 6.71 20.79
N HIS A 25 -9.64 7.77 21.58
CA HIS A 25 -9.62 7.73 23.04
C HIS A 25 -8.36 7.09 23.64
N ARG A 26 -7.19 7.34 23.03
CA ARG A 26 -5.89 6.81 23.48
C ARG A 26 -4.82 7.88 23.55
N SER A 27 -3.68 7.55 24.14
CA SER A 27 -2.54 8.48 24.18
C SER A 27 -1.93 8.66 22.79
N VAL A 28 -1.26 9.79 22.55
CA VAL A 28 -0.55 10.04 21.29
C VAL A 28 0.52 8.99 21.03
N GLU A 29 1.19 8.50 22.09
CA GLU A 29 2.20 7.44 21.95
C GLU A 29 1.57 6.10 21.56
N ALA A 30 0.41 5.74 22.14
CA ALA A 30 -0.33 4.55 21.75
C ALA A 30 -0.80 4.66 20.28
N GLU A 31 -1.32 5.82 19.90
CA GLU A 31 -1.71 6.10 18.50
C GLU A 31 -0.56 5.91 17.52
N VAL A 32 0.63 6.46 17.83
CA VAL A 32 1.81 6.31 16.97
C VAL A 32 2.28 4.87 16.91
N ARG A 33 2.25 4.14 18.03
CA ARG A 33 2.64 2.73 18.07
C ARG A 33 1.73 1.88 17.18
N ASP A 34 0.43 2.11 17.26
CA ASP A 34 -0.55 1.34 16.48
C ASP A 34 -0.43 1.67 14.98
N ILE A 35 -0.19 2.94 14.61
CA ILE A 35 0.14 3.32 13.22
C ILE A 35 1.37 2.57 12.70
N LEU A 36 2.43 2.52 13.51
CA LEU A 36 3.67 1.85 13.12
C LEU A 36 3.45 0.33 13.01
N GLY A 37 2.68 -0.27 13.91
CA GLY A 37 2.29 -1.67 13.84
C GLY A 37 1.52 -1.98 12.55
N GLU A 38 0.43 -1.26 12.29
CA GLU A 38 -0.37 -1.40 11.07
C GLU A 38 0.46 -1.23 9.80
N ALA A 39 1.38 -0.25 9.78
CA ALA A 39 2.24 0.00 8.62
C ALA A 39 3.28 -1.10 8.40
N LEU A 40 3.75 -1.75 9.46
CA LEU A 40 4.71 -2.86 9.39
C LEU A 40 4.04 -4.20 9.06
N GLU A 41 2.81 -4.42 9.53
CA GLU A 41 1.99 -5.59 9.19
C GLU A 41 1.49 -5.55 7.75
N ARG A 42 1.35 -4.36 7.19
CA ARG A 42 0.93 -4.19 5.79
C ARG A 42 2.02 -4.70 4.86
N GLU A 43 1.88 -5.94 4.44
CA GLU A 43 2.67 -6.49 3.33
C GLU A 43 2.40 -5.69 2.04
N PRO A 44 3.46 -5.39 1.26
CA PRO A 44 3.27 -4.77 -0.03
C PRO A 44 2.42 -5.70 -0.89
N VAL A 45 1.23 -5.22 -1.24
CA VAL A 45 0.32 -5.94 -2.12
C VAL A 45 1.07 -6.33 -3.38
N THR A 46 1.19 -7.62 -3.62
CA THR A 46 1.92 -8.14 -4.77
C THR A 46 1.02 -8.15 -6.01
N LEU A 47 1.64 -8.23 -7.19
CA LEU A 47 0.89 -8.44 -8.43
C LEU A 47 0.06 -9.73 -8.36
N VAL A 48 0.57 -10.75 -7.66
CA VAL A 48 -0.13 -12.01 -7.42
C VAL A 48 -1.38 -11.75 -6.58
N ASP A 49 -1.29 -11.01 -5.48
CA ASP A 49 -2.47 -10.69 -4.63
C ASP A 49 -3.57 -9.95 -5.40
N LEU A 50 -3.18 -9.10 -6.37
CA LEU A 50 -4.13 -8.32 -7.18
C LEU A 50 -4.76 -9.09 -8.33
N LEU A 51 -4.01 -10.01 -8.94
CA LEU A 51 -4.40 -10.70 -10.18
C LEU A 51 -4.79 -12.16 -9.95
N SER A 52 -4.52 -12.71 -8.77
CA SER A 52 -4.92 -14.08 -8.46
C SER A 52 -6.44 -14.18 -8.51
N THR A 53 -6.90 -15.24 -9.15
CA THR A 53 -8.28 -15.70 -9.12
C THR A 53 -8.30 -17.03 -8.37
N ASP A 54 -9.48 -17.49 -7.95
CA ASP A 54 -9.68 -18.81 -7.39
C ASP A 54 -8.99 -19.89 -8.26
N GLU A 55 -8.35 -20.86 -7.60
CA GLU A 55 -7.71 -21.98 -8.29
C GLU A 55 -8.70 -22.68 -9.23
N GLY A 56 -8.33 -22.77 -10.52
CA GLY A 56 -9.16 -23.41 -11.54
C GLY A 56 -10.12 -22.48 -12.28
N ALA A 57 -10.04 -21.17 -12.09
CA ALA A 57 -10.74 -20.24 -12.96
C ALA A 57 -10.13 -20.21 -14.37
N ASP A 58 -10.96 -20.53 -15.36
CA ASP A 58 -10.61 -20.41 -16.76
C ASP A 58 -10.93 -19.01 -17.29
N ILE A 59 -10.00 -18.45 -18.06
CA ILE A 59 -10.20 -17.17 -18.75
C ILE A 59 -10.50 -17.48 -20.22
N GLU A 60 -11.72 -17.22 -20.65
CA GLU A 60 -12.09 -17.27 -22.07
C GLU A 60 -11.46 -16.07 -22.78
N PHE A 61 -10.43 -16.34 -23.58
CA PHE A 61 -9.60 -15.32 -24.23
C PHE A 61 -9.67 -15.45 -25.75
N GLU A 62 -10.50 -14.62 -26.36
CA GLU A 62 -10.62 -14.49 -27.82
C GLU A 62 -10.18 -13.09 -28.26
N PRO A 63 -8.86 -12.84 -28.40
CA PRO A 63 -8.35 -11.51 -28.71
C PRO A 63 -8.64 -11.13 -30.15
N GLU A 64 -9.21 -9.93 -30.34
CA GLU A 64 -9.31 -9.34 -31.67
C GLU A 64 -7.93 -8.98 -32.21
N ARG A 65 -7.76 -9.09 -33.53
CA ARG A 65 -6.53 -8.65 -34.18
C ARG A 65 -6.41 -7.14 -34.06
N LEU A 66 -5.33 -6.68 -33.43
CA LEU A 66 -5.06 -5.26 -33.17
C LEU A 66 -4.82 -4.40 -34.45
N GLY A 67 -4.98 -4.96 -35.65
CA GLY A 67 -4.81 -4.25 -36.93
C GLY A 67 -3.39 -3.74 -37.23
N VAL A 68 -2.42 -4.05 -36.38
CA VAL A 68 -1.03 -3.60 -36.55
C VAL A 68 -0.27 -4.51 -37.50
N THR A 69 0.40 -3.89 -38.47
CA THR A 69 1.37 -4.54 -39.32
C THR A 69 2.75 -4.47 -38.67
N ALA A 70 3.51 -5.57 -38.70
CA ALA A 70 4.87 -5.60 -38.19
C ALA A 70 5.72 -4.56 -38.94
N ARG A 71 6.41 -3.69 -38.20
CA ARG A 71 7.43 -2.83 -38.82
C ARG A 71 8.61 -3.70 -39.20
N THR A 72 9.06 -3.58 -40.44
CA THR A 72 10.26 -4.27 -40.92
C THR A 72 11.46 -3.73 -40.15
N ALA A 73 12.17 -4.60 -39.44
CA ALA A 73 13.44 -4.24 -38.82
C ALA A 73 14.43 -3.89 -39.94
N GLN A 74 15.01 -2.69 -39.89
CA GLN A 74 16.13 -2.33 -40.77
C GLN A 74 17.37 -3.04 -40.24
N LEU A 75 17.76 -4.12 -40.93
CA LEU A 75 19.02 -4.84 -40.73
C LEU A 75 20.15 -4.13 -41.48
#